data_AF-A0A9P1IYR5-F1
#
_entry.id   AF-A0A9P1IYR5-F1
#
_cell.length_a   1.000
_cell.length_b   1.000
_cell.length_c   1.000
_cell.angle_alpha   90.00
_cell.angle_beta   90.00
_cell.angle_gamma   90.00
#
_symmetry.space_group_name_H-M   'P 1'
#
loop_
_entity.id
_entity.type
_entity.pdbx_description
1 polymer ?
#
loop_
_entity_poly.entity_id
_entity_poly.type
_entity_poly.pdbx_seq_one_letter_code
_entity_poly.pdbx_strand_id
1 'polypeptide(L)'
;MSLNNLLFDIPLWYICSFHILGTLSILLNTFGMYLLIYKTDKMDKYKIYLFAFQFMTTIVDLTISFAVQPVSLLPIWAAHTSTGLLWKLFKVSPHIALLFLLVTLELQIVTLVLCFVKKHESITLIEFV
;
A
#
# COMPACT_ATOMS: atom_id res chain seq x y z
N MET A 1 -4.21 38.62 19.11
CA MET A 1 -3.42 37.37 19.06
C MET A 1 -3.82 36.65 17.78
N SER A 2 -3.00 36.73 16.73
CA SER A 2 -3.35 36.31 15.37
C SER A 2 -3.51 34.78 15.29
N LEU A 3 -4.60 34.33 14.65
CA LEU A 3 -4.96 32.92 14.43
C LEU A 3 -4.02 32.17 13.45
N ASN A 4 -2.93 32.80 13.03
CA ASN A 4 -2.04 32.31 11.97
C ASN A 4 -0.90 31.39 12.47
N ASN A 5 -0.74 31.23 13.79
CA ASN A 5 0.38 30.46 14.38
C ASN A 5 0.01 29.01 14.77
N LEU A 6 -1.19 28.54 14.42
CA LEU A 6 -1.68 27.17 14.68
C LEU A 6 -1.64 26.27 13.43
N LEU A 7 -1.19 26.80 12.30
CA LEU A 7 -0.89 25.99 11.12
C LEU A 7 0.42 25.26 11.39
N PHE A 8 0.30 24.00 11.80
CA PHE A 8 1.41 23.05 11.79
C PHE A 8 1.86 22.91 10.33
N ASP A 9 2.80 23.75 9.90
CA ASP A 9 3.36 23.66 8.57
C ASP A 9 4.03 22.30 8.41
N ILE A 10 3.58 21.58 7.39
CA ILE A 10 3.97 20.20 7.15
C ILE A 10 5.40 20.23 6.62
N PRO A 11 6.36 19.61 7.30
CA PRO A 11 7.74 19.70 6.87
C PRO A 11 7.94 19.03 5.50
N LEU A 12 8.65 19.71 4.59
CA LEU A 12 8.93 19.21 3.24
C LEU A 12 9.67 17.86 3.26
N TRP A 13 10.58 17.66 4.23
CA TRP A 13 11.32 16.40 4.38
C TRP A 13 10.39 15.21 4.61
N TYR A 14 9.29 15.40 5.34
CA TYR A 14 8.31 14.36 5.64
C TYR A 14 7.60 13.92 4.35
N ILE A 15 7.15 14.87 3.53
CA ILE A 15 6.50 14.60 2.24
C ILE A 15 7.47 13.87 1.30
N CYS A 16 8.72 14.31 1.21
CA CYS A 16 9.75 13.66 0.41
C CYS A 16 10.01 12.21 0.86
N SER A 17 10.08 11.95 2.17
CA SER A 17 10.26 10.60 2.69
C SER A 17 9.13 9.65 2.26
N PHE A 18 7.87 10.09 2.29
CA PHE A 18 6.74 9.27 1.83
C PHE A 18 6.79 8.96 0.33
N HIS A 19 7.19 9.92 -0.50
CA HIS A 19 7.37 9.66 -1.93
C HIS A 19 8.53 8.70 -2.21
N ILE A 20 9.66 8.84 -1.51
CA ILE A 20 10.81 7.94 -1.66
C ILE A 20 10.46 6.51 -1.21
N LEU A 21 9.86 6.36 -0.02
CA LEU A 21 9.45 5.07 0.52
C LEU A 21 8.42 4.39 -0.39
N GLY A 22 7.42 5.14 -0.87
CA GLY A 22 6.44 4.65 -1.83
C GLY A 22 7.05 4.15 -3.13
N THR A 23 7.94 4.95 -3.71
CA THR A 23 8.62 4.60 -4.97
C THR A 23 9.47 3.35 -4.79
N LEU A 24 10.22 3.28 -3.70
CA LEU A 24 11.05 2.12 -3.37
C LEU A 24 10.20 0.87 -3.14
N SER A 25 9.06 1.00 -2.44
CA SER A 25 8.14 -0.10 -2.20
C SER A 25 7.54 -0.63 -3.51
N ILE A 26 7.10 0.26 -4.41
CA ILE A 26 6.59 -0.11 -5.74
C ILE A 26 7.68 -0.86 -6.54
N LEU A 27 8.92 -0.37 -6.53
CA LEU A 27 10.03 -1.03 -7.21
C LEU A 27 10.30 -2.44 -6.66
N LEU A 28 10.30 -2.61 -5.33
CA LEU A 28 10.52 -3.91 -4.72
C LEU A 28 9.38 -4.89 -4.98
N ASN A 29 8.12 -4.44 -4.86
CA ASN A 29 6.97 -5.29 -5.09
C ASN A 29 6.85 -5.68 -6.57
N THR A 30 7.14 -4.78 -7.51
CA THR A 30 7.18 -5.11 -8.95
C THR A 30 8.33 -6.04 -9.30
N PHE A 31 9.51 -5.85 -8.70
CA PHE A 31 10.62 -6.79 -8.84
C PHE A 31 10.28 -8.18 -8.27
N GLY A 32 9.61 -8.23 -7.12
CA GLY A 32 9.08 -9.47 -6.55
C GLY A 32 8.15 -10.20 -7.54
N MET A 33 7.21 -9.46 -8.15
CA MET A 33 6.27 -10.02 -9.12
C MET A 33 6.99 -10.53 -10.36
N TYR A 34 8.00 -9.80 -10.84
CA TYR A 34 8.85 -10.22 -11.95
C TYR A 34 9.57 -11.55 -11.64
N LEU A 35 10.18 -11.69 -10.47
CA LEU A 35 10.83 -12.93 -10.06
C LEU A 35 9.83 -14.09 -9.97
N LEU A 36 8.63 -13.85 -9.43
CA LEU A 36 7.57 -14.85 -9.31
C LEU A 36 7.13 -15.38 -10.68
N ILE A 37 6.97 -14.52 -11.68
CA ILE A 37 6.50 -14.90 -13.02
C ILE A 37 7.62 -15.59 -13.81
N TYR A 38 8.82 -14.99 -13.85
CA TYR A 38 9.85 -15.38 -14.82
C TYR A 38 10.88 -16.36 -14.27
N LYS A 39 11.09 -16.40 -12.94
CA LYS A 39 12.12 -17.25 -12.32
C LYS A 39 11.56 -18.55 -11.76
N THR A 40 10.23 -18.67 -11.66
CA THR A 40 9.59 -19.83 -11.05
C THR A 40 9.02 -20.76 -12.11
N ASP A 41 9.52 -22.01 -12.15
CA ASP A 41 9.06 -23.02 -13.13
C ASP A 41 7.62 -23.54 -12.89
N LYS A 42 7.12 -23.49 -11.64
CA LYS A 42 5.76 -23.93 -11.28
C LYS A 42 5.07 -22.93 -10.36
N MET A 43 3.90 -22.44 -10.75
CA MET A 43 3.01 -21.62 -9.91
C MET A 43 2.24 -22.50 -8.94
N ASP A 44 2.85 -22.78 -7.79
CA ASP A 44 2.16 -23.43 -6.67
C ASP A 44 1.14 -22.48 -6.04
N LYS A 45 0.16 -23.03 -5.32
CA LYS A 45 -0.89 -22.24 -4.64
C LYS A 45 -0.30 -21.11 -3.79
N TYR A 46 0.76 -21.38 -3.03
CA TYR A 46 1.51 -20.38 -2.25
C TYR A 46 1.96 -19.17 -3.09
N LYS A 47 2.51 -19.42 -4.28
CA LYS A 47 3.07 -18.39 -5.15
C LYS A 47 1.99 -17.50 -5.76
N ILE A 48 0.81 -18.05 -6.02
CA ILE A 48 -0.37 -17.27 -6.45
C ILE A 48 -0.80 -16.30 -5.35
N TYR A 49 -0.87 -16.75 -4.09
CA TYR A 49 -1.20 -15.85 -2.97
C TYR A 49 -0.09 -14.80 -2.72
N LEU A 50 1.18 -15.17 -2.91
CA LEU A 50 2.30 -14.23 -2.81
C LEU A 50 2.26 -13.16 -3.90
N PHE A 51 1.92 -13.55 -5.13
CA PHE A 51 1.71 -12.60 -6.23
C PHE A 51 0.53 -11.66 -5.96
N ALA A 52 -0.61 -12.20 -5.50
CA ALA A 52 -1.77 -11.40 -5.13
C ALA A 52 -1.46 -10.39 -4.00
N PHE A 53 -0.67 -10.81 -3.01
CA PHE A 53 -0.19 -9.92 -1.94
C PHE A 53 0.70 -8.79 -2.48
N GLN A 54 1.68 -9.09 -3.34
CA GLN A 54 2.55 -8.06 -3.93
C GLN A 54 1.75 -7.09 -4.80
N PHE A 55 0.79 -7.59 -5.57
CA PHE A 55 -0.11 -6.76 -6.37
C PHE A 55 -0.96 -5.82 -5.49
N MET A 56 -1.61 -6.34 -4.45
CA MET A 56 -2.37 -5.51 -3.51
C MET A 56 -1.49 -4.47 -2.81
N THR A 57 -0.27 -4.85 -2.42
CA THR A 57 0.70 -3.93 -1.82
C THR A 57 1.06 -2.80 -2.78
N THR A 58 1.30 -3.08 -4.08
CA THR A 58 1.54 -2.00 -5.06
C THR A 58 0.36 -1.03 -5.21
N ILE A 59 -0.88 -1.52 -5.12
CA ILE A 59 -2.08 -0.66 -5.19
C ILE A 59 -2.16 0.22 -3.96
N VAL A 60 -1.92 -0.34 -2.77
CA VAL A 60 -1.90 0.41 -1.51
C VAL A 60 -0.81 1.48 -1.54
N ASP A 61 0.41 1.13 -1.97
CA ASP A 61 1.53 2.09 -2.06
C ASP A 61 1.23 3.22 -3.05
N LEU A 62 0.65 2.91 -4.21
CA LEU A 62 0.18 3.93 -5.15
C LEU A 62 -0.89 4.83 -4.52
N THR A 63 -1.81 4.24 -3.76
CA THR A 63 -2.91 4.95 -3.11
C THR A 63 -2.39 5.87 -2.00
N ILE A 64 -1.42 5.42 -1.21
CA ILE A 64 -0.82 6.19 -0.11
C ILE A 64 0.14 7.25 -0.65
N SER A 65 1.03 6.92 -1.59
CA SER A 65 2.09 7.83 -2.03
C SER A 65 1.63 8.89 -3.02
N PHE A 66 0.60 8.62 -3.83
CA PHE A 66 0.13 9.57 -4.85
C PHE A 66 -1.27 10.12 -4.59
N ALA A 67 -2.15 9.31 -4.01
CA ALA A 67 -3.57 9.65 -3.86
C ALA A 67 -3.90 10.27 -2.51
N VAL A 68 -3.35 9.74 -1.42
CA VAL A 68 -3.62 10.19 -0.04
C VAL A 68 -2.29 10.57 0.58
N GLN A 69 -1.74 11.76 0.29
CA GLN A 69 -0.53 12.24 0.98
C GLN A 69 -0.81 12.25 2.49
N PRO A 70 -0.31 11.27 3.27
CA PRO A 70 -0.79 11.03 4.62
C PRO A 70 -0.01 11.95 5.55
N VAL A 71 -0.49 13.18 5.68
CA VAL A 71 0.02 14.10 6.68
C VAL A 71 -0.70 13.77 7.98
N SER A 72 -0.15 12.81 8.71
CA SER A 72 -0.65 12.32 10.00
C SER A 72 -0.28 13.29 11.13
N LEU A 73 -0.80 14.52 11.09
CA LEU A 73 -0.63 15.49 12.18
C LEU A 73 -1.93 15.82 12.94
N LEU A 74 -3.10 15.39 12.44
CA LEU A 74 -4.39 15.59 13.11
C LEU A 74 -5.31 14.36 12.95
N PRO A 75 -6.23 14.08 13.91
CA PRO A 75 -7.15 12.93 13.87
C PRO A 75 -8.16 12.96 12.71
N ILE A 76 -8.16 14.00 11.88
CA ILE A 76 -9.06 14.16 10.74
C ILE A 76 -8.31 13.76 9.47
N TRP A 77 -8.12 12.45 9.28
CA TRP A 77 -7.62 11.85 8.03
C TRP A 77 -8.35 12.39 6.77
N ALA A 78 -9.61 12.80 6.94
CA ALA A 78 -10.49 13.30 5.89
C ALA A 78 -10.23 14.75 5.43
N ALA A 79 -9.55 15.59 6.22
CA ALA A 79 -9.42 17.02 5.88
C ALA A 79 -8.37 17.27 4.78
N HIS A 80 -7.35 16.43 4.68
CA HIS A 80 -6.17 16.66 3.82
C HIS A 80 -6.00 15.62 2.69
N THR A 81 -6.85 14.59 2.64
CA THR A 81 -7.12 13.79 1.43
C THR A 81 -7.50 14.65 0.21
N SER A 82 -7.87 15.92 0.43
CA SER A 82 -8.24 16.94 -0.56
C SER A 82 -7.07 17.56 -1.35
N THR A 83 -5.80 17.25 -1.04
CA THR A 83 -4.64 17.86 -1.76
C THR A 83 -3.92 16.91 -2.73
N GLY A 84 -4.28 15.61 -2.73
CA GLY A 84 -3.68 14.59 -3.60
C GLY A 84 -4.07 14.71 -5.09
N LEU A 85 -3.38 13.95 -5.95
CA LEU A 85 -3.59 13.96 -7.40
C LEU A 85 -5.04 13.59 -7.79
N LEU A 86 -5.67 12.69 -7.03
CA LEU A 86 -7.07 12.26 -7.25
C LEU A 86 -8.08 13.40 -7.07
N TRP A 87 -7.86 14.30 -6.11
CA TRP A 87 -8.73 15.47 -5.96
C TRP A 87 -8.56 16.45 -7.12
N LYS A 88 -7.31 16.70 -7.53
CA LYS A 88 -7.00 17.63 -8.64
C LYS A 88 -7.51 17.16 -9.99
N LEU A 89 -7.49 15.86 -10.28
CA LEU A 89 -7.90 15.32 -11.58
C LEU A 89 -9.37 14.86 -11.62
N PHE A 90 -9.87 14.25 -10.55
CA PHE A 90 -11.18 13.57 -10.57
C PHE A 90 -12.22 14.15 -9.60
N LYS A 91 -11.86 15.13 -8.75
CA LYS A 91 -12.75 15.70 -7.70
C LYS A 91 -13.43 14.62 -6.83
N VAL A 92 -12.75 13.50 -6.61
CA VAL A 92 -13.29 12.38 -5.82
C VAL A 92 -13.40 12.81 -4.36
N SER A 93 -14.54 12.49 -3.73
CA SER A 93 -14.74 12.78 -2.32
C SER A 93 -13.63 12.16 -1.46
N PRO A 94 -13.03 12.91 -0.53
CA PRO A 94 -11.97 12.41 0.35
C PRO A 94 -12.40 11.17 1.15
N HIS A 95 -13.69 11.07 1.49
CA HIS A 95 -14.25 9.92 2.19
C HIS A 95 -14.23 8.64 1.35
N ILE A 96 -14.46 8.75 0.03
CA ILE A 96 -14.42 7.61 -0.89
C ILE A 96 -12.98 7.13 -1.05
N ALA A 97 -12.02 8.05 -1.18
CA ALA A 97 -10.60 7.71 -1.26
C ALA A 97 -10.11 7.02 0.02
N LEU A 98 -10.53 7.49 1.19
CA LEU A 98 -10.20 6.87 2.47
C LEU A 98 -10.82 5.48 2.62
N LEU A 99 -12.10 5.31 2.27
CA LEU A 99 -12.76 4.00 2.28
C LEU A 99 -12.05 3.01 1.34
N PHE A 100 -11.67 3.46 0.15
CA PHE A 100 -10.92 2.64 -0.81
C PHE A 100 -9.56 2.20 -0.24
N LEU A 101 -8.84 3.13 0.42
CA LEU A 101 -7.57 2.82 1.07
C LEU A 101 -7.74 1.78 2.20
N LEU A 102 -8.75 1.94 3.05
CA LEU A 102 -9.00 0.99 4.15
C LEU A 102 -9.34 -0.41 3.63
N VAL A 103 -10.22 -0.50 2.63
CA VAL A 103 -10.60 -1.79 2.03
C VAL A 103 -9.40 -2.46 1.37
N THR A 104 -8.57 -1.71 0.64
CA THR A 104 -7.38 -2.27 -0.01
C THR A 104 -6.31 -2.71 1.00
N LEU A 105 -6.13 -1.99 2.11
CA LEU A 105 -5.26 -2.40 3.22
C LEU A 105 -5.75 -3.69 3.89
N GLU A 106 -7.05 -3.83 4.14
CA GLU A 106 -7.61 -5.06 4.70
C GLU A 106 -7.37 -6.26 3.78
N LEU A 107 -7.61 -6.11 2.48
CA LEU A 107 -7.36 -7.16 1.49
C LEU A 107 -5.87 -7.53 1.41
N GLN A 108 -4.97 -6.55 1.55
CA GLN A 108 -3.53 -6.80 1.62
C GLN A 108 -3.17 -7.67 2.84
N ILE A 109 -3.74 -7.38 4.01
CA ILE A 109 -3.51 -8.18 5.23
C ILE A 109 -4.05 -9.60 5.06
N VAL A 110 -5.26 -9.76 4.51
CA VAL A 110 -5.87 -11.08 4.28
C VAL A 110 -5.01 -11.92 3.32
N THR A 111 -4.54 -11.34 2.22
CA THR A 111 -3.67 -12.04 1.26
C THR A 111 -2.32 -12.41 1.87
N LEU A 112 -1.76 -11.58 2.75
CA LEU A 112 -0.55 -11.90 3.51
C LEU A 112 -0.75 -13.10 4.44
N VAL A 113 -1.84 -13.12 5.22
CA VAL A 113 -2.16 -14.24 6.12
C VAL A 113 -2.35 -15.54 5.33
N LEU A 114 -3.10 -15.50 4.24
CA LEU A 114 -3.27 -16.66 3.36
C LEU A 114 -1.94 -17.14 2.77
N CYS A 115 -1.06 -16.22 2.38
CA CYS A 115 0.28 -16.55 1.92
C CYS A 115 1.07 -17.33 3.00
N PHE A 116 1.04 -16.89 4.25
CA PHE A 116 1.69 -17.61 5.35
C PHE A 116 1.10 -19.00 5.61
N VAL A 117 -0.23 -19.13 5.60
CA VAL A 117 -0.90 -20.42 5.77
C VAL A 117 -0.50 -21.39 4.65
N LYS A 118 -0.52 -20.93 3.39
CA LYS A 118 -0.15 -21.76 2.25
C LYS A 118 1.34 -22.09 2.19
N LYS A 119 2.19 -21.20 2.69
CA LYS A 119 3.60 -21.50 2.88
C LYS A 119 3.78 -22.64 3.87
N HIS A 120 3.08 -22.60 5.01
CA HIS A 120 3.17 -23.67 6.01
C HIS A 120 2.69 -25.01 5.47
N GLU A 121 1.54 -25.06 4.79
CA GLU A 121 1.03 -26.28 4.14
C GLU A 121 2.06 -26.86 3.16
N SER A 122 2.71 -26.02 2.36
CA SER A 122 3.71 -26.47 1.38
C SER A 122 4.96 -27.09 2.02
N ILE A 123 5.40 -26.57 3.18
CA ILE A 123 6.55 -27.11 3.91
C ILE A 123 6.18 -28.44 4.56
N THR A 124 5.02 -28.52 5.20
CA THR A 124 4.57 -29.76 5.84
C THR A 124 4.40 -30.90 4.84
N LEU A 125 3.94 -30.62 3.62
CA LEU A 125 3.81 -31.65 2.57
C LEU A 125 5.17 -32.22 2.11
N ILE A 126 6.26 -31.45 2.24
CA ILE A 126 7.61 -31.92 1.86
C ILE A 126 8.19 -32.83 2.96
N GLU A 127 7.86 -32.62 4.23
CA GLU A 127 8.36 -33.46 5.33
C GLU A 127 7.76 -34.88 5.35
N PHE A 128 6.62 -35.11 4.69
CA PHE A 128 5.95 -36.41 4.62
C PHE A 128 6.30 -37.24 3.37
N VAL A 129 7.20 -36.76 2.49
CA VAL A 129 7.68 -37.46 1.27
C VAL A 129 9.11 -37.92 1.46
#